data_AF-A0A9W4UI44-F1
#
_entry.id   AF-A0A9W4UI44-F1
#
_cell.length_a   1.000
_cell.length_b   1.000
_cell.length_c   1.000
_cell.angle_alpha   90.00
_cell.angle_beta   90.00
_cell.angle_gamma   90.00
#
_symmetry.space_group_name_H-M   'P 1'
#
loop_
_entity.id
_entity.type
_entity.pdbx_description
1 polymer ?
#
loop_
_entity_poly.entity_id
_entity_poly.type
_entity_poly.pdbx_seq_one_letter_code
_entity_poly.pdbx_strand_id
1 'polypeptide(L)'
;MGHSMGGGEVLLYMASGPADIRQHIRGYLLEAPFVDFSPESKPSGLTVFFGRMAGKILPQHQMVNKLDCKLISRDPVVQQQFLEDELCHDTGTLEGLSGMLDRTGHLSTGKVKIGDNAGEGGVTRVWIAHGDKDGITNYHASKALADRIEAKDKEFKTYEGYYHRLHDEPKPEKEIFVNDVASWILTRSVDPVQVDGSKPKL
;
A
#
# COMPACT_ATOMS: atom_id res chain seq x y z
N MET A 1 2.18 -8.74 1.19
CA MET A 1 1.50 -7.87 0.22
C MET A 1 0.75 -6.79 1.00
N GLY A 2 0.64 -5.58 0.46
CA GLY A 2 -0.16 -4.51 1.07
C GLY A 2 -0.94 -3.75 0.01
N HIS A 3 -2.21 -3.48 0.28
CA HIS A 3 -3.08 -2.65 -0.56
C HIS A 3 -3.39 -1.33 0.16
N SER A 4 -3.48 -0.20 -0.58
CA SER A 4 -3.92 1.08 -0.03
C SER A 4 -3.13 1.50 1.21
N MET A 5 -3.80 1.82 2.33
CA MET A 5 -3.16 2.08 3.63
C MET A 5 -2.16 0.99 4.01
N GLY A 6 -2.53 -0.29 3.87
CA GLY A 6 -1.64 -1.42 4.15
C GLY A 6 -0.41 -1.45 3.22
N GLY A 7 -0.53 -0.95 1.99
CA GLY A 7 0.62 -0.74 1.10
C GLY A 7 1.59 0.33 1.63
N GLY A 8 1.06 1.43 2.16
CA GLY A 8 1.86 2.45 2.87
C GLY A 8 2.55 1.89 4.12
N GLU A 9 1.87 1.03 4.87
CA GLU A 9 2.46 0.36 6.04
C GLU A 9 3.57 -0.61 5.65
N VAL A 10 3.41 -1.37 4.56
CA VAL A 10 4.48 -2.23 4.03
C VAL A 10 5.69 -1.40 3.59
N LEU A 11 5.50 -0.25 2.93
CA LEU A 11 6.60 0.66 2.56
C LEU A 11 7.39 1.15 3.78
N LEU A 12 6.69 1.52 4.85
CA LEU A 12 7.34 1.89 6.11
C LEU A 12 8.03 0.70 6.77
N TYR A 13 7.39 -0.47 6.74
CA TYR A 13 7.98 -1.69 7.26
C TYR A 13 9.25 -2.05 6.51
N MET A 14 9.31 -1.91 5.18
CA MET A 14 10.53 -2.12 4.40
C MET A 14 11.68 -1.22 4.87
N ALA A 15 11.38 0.05 5.19
CA ALA A 15 12.36 1.04 5.60
C ALA A 15 12.84 0.88 7.05
N SER A 16 11.94 0.57 7.98
CA SER A 16 12.21 0.66 9.42
C SER A 16 11.77 -0.55 10.24
N GLY A 17 11.28 -1.61 9.61
CA GLY A 17 10.94 -2.85 10.30
C GLY A 17 12.17 -3.52 10.93
N PRO A 18 11.99 -4.36 11.96
CA PRO A 18 13.10 -5.08 12.58
C PRO A 18 13.90 -5.89 11.54
N ALA A 19 15.22 -5.68 11.50
CA ALA A 19 16.07 -6.27 10.46
C ALA A 19 16.09 -7.81 10.52
N ASP A 20 16.02 -8.35 11.73
CA ASP A 20 15.94 -9.77 12.04
C ASP A 20 14.66 -10.43 11.52
N ILE A 21 13.59 -9.66 11.30
CA ILE A 21 12.37 -10.14 10.66
C ILE A 21 12.40 -9.89 9.15
N ARG A 22 12.82 -8.69 8.71
CA ARG A 22 12.89 -8.34 7.28
C ARG A 22 13.77 -9.28 6.47
N GLN A 23 14.85 -9.81 7.06
CA GLN A 23 15.73 -10.79 6.40
C GLN A 23 15.02 -12.09 6.00
N HIS A 24 13.82 -12.38 6.52
CA HIS A 24 13.03 -13.56 6.14
C HIS A 24 12.00 -13.26 5.04
N ILE A 25 11.91 -12.01 4.58
CA ILE A 25 10.94 -11.61 3.56
C ILE A 25 11.56 -11.80 2.18
N ARG A 26 10.93 -12.65 1.36
CA ARG A 26 11.36 -12.88 -0.02
C ARG A 26 11.16 -11.66 -0.90
N GLY A 27 10.05 -10.96 -0.74
CA GLY A 27 9.73 -9.76 -1.49
C GLY A 27 8.41 -9.10 -1.09
N TYR A 28 8.19 -7.88 -1.56
CA TYR A 28 7.05 -7.04 -1.23
C TYR A 28 6.22 -6.73 -2.47
N LEU A 29 4.93 -7.03 -2.40
CA LEU A 29 3.93 -6.68 -3.41
C LEU A 29 3.05 -5.57 -2.86
N LEU A 30 2.92 -4.48 -3.61
CA LEU A 30 2.19 -3.28 -3.23
C LEU A 30 1.15 -2.95 -4.29
N GLU A 31 -0.11 -2.87 -3.89
CA GLU A 31 -1.22 -2.52 -4.78
C GLU A 31 -1.80 -1.17 -4.36
N ALA A 32 -1.79 -0.19 -5.26
CA ALA A 32 -2.26 1.17 -5.01
C ALA A 32 -1.82 1.70 -3.63
N PRO A 33 -0.51 1.66 -3.27
CA PRO A 33 -0.07 1.98 -1.93
C PRO A 33 -0.40 3.43 -1.58
N PHE A 34 -0.87 3.65 -0.35
CA PHE A 34 -1.26 4.98 0.09
C PHE A 34 -0.04 5.85 0.45
N VAL A 35 0.53 6.46 -0.59
CA VAL A 35 1.70 7.36 -0.49
C VAL A 35 1.29 8.83 -0.38
N ASP A 36 0.21 9.22 -1.06
CA ASP A 36 -0.48 10.50 -0.92
C ASP A 36 -1.93 10.31 -1.36
N PHE A 37 -2.79 11.29 -1.06
CA PHE A 37 -4.15 11.34 -1.58
C PHE A 37 -4.13 11.73 -3.06
N SER A 38 -5.06 11.17 -3.84
CA SER A 38 -5.36 11.74 -5.16
C SER A 38 -5.65 13.24 -5.02
N PRO A 39 -5.31 14.07 -6.03
CA PRO A 39 -5.52 15.52 -5.95
C PRO A 39 -6.96 15.90 -5.58
N GLU A 40 -7.94 15.17 -6.09
CA GLU A 40 -9.37 15.41 -5.90
C GLU A 40 -9.86 15.03 -4.49
N SER A 41 -9.26 14.00 -3.87
CA SER A 41 -9.63 13.50 -2.55
C SER A 41 -8.77 14.09 -1.42
N LYS A 42 -7.84 15.00 -1.73
CA LYS A 42 -6.86 15.51 -0.76
C LYS A 42 -7.50 16.48 0.26
N PRO A 43 -7.44 16.19 1.56
CA PRO A 43 -7.95 17.10 2.57
C PRO A 43 -7.13 18.40 2.61
N SER A 44 -7.78 19.52 2.93
CA SER A 44 -7.09 20.80 3.06
C SER A 44 -6.03 20.76 4.18
N GLY A 45 -4.95 21.53 4.03
CA GLY A 45 -3.90 21.60 5.05
C GLY A 45 -4.41 22.06 6.43
N LEU A 46 -5.43 22.93 6.46
CA LEU A 46 -6.10 23.35 7.68
C LEU A 46 -6.87 22.20 8.34
N THR A 47 -7.60 21.41 7.55
CA THR A 47 -8.31 20.21 8.03
C THR A 47 -7.34 19.22 8.67
N VAL A 48 -6.22 18.96 8.02
CA VAL A 48 -5.17 18.07 8.55
C VAL A 48 -4.58 18.62 9.86
N PHE A 49 -4.30 19.93 9.92
CA PHE A 49 -3.76 20.57 11.12
C PHE A 49 -4.68 20.44 12.33
N PHE A 50 -5.96 20.82 12.18
CA PHE A 50 -6.94 20.72 13.25
C PHE A 50 -7.24 19.27 13.62
N GLY A 51 -7.29 18.35 12.64
CA GLY A 51 -7.44 16.91 12.89
C GLY A 51 -6.32 16.34 13.77
N ARG A 52 -5.06 16.71 13.50
CA ARG A 52 -3.91 16.34 14.34
C ARG A 52 -4.01 16.88 15.76
N MET A 53 -4.46 18.13 15.94
CA MET A 53 -4.67 18.70 17.27
C MET A 53 -5.76 17.95 18.03
N ALA A 54 -6.90 17.70 17.39
CA ALA A 54 -8.01 16.96 17.97
C ALA A 54 -7.59 15.55 18.39
N GLY A 55 -6.77 14.86 17.59
CA GLY A 55 -6.25 13.53 17.92
C GLY A 55 -5.36 13.46 19.15
N LYS A 56 -4.72 14.56 19.56
CA LYS A 56 -3.97 14.63 20.82
C LYS A 56 -4.88 14.79 22.04
N ILE A 57 -6.06 15.39 21.86
CA ILE A 57 -6.99 15.69 22.96
C ILE A 57 -7.98 14.55 23.15
N LEU A 58 -8.46 13.95 22.06
CA LEU A 58 -9.48 12.91 22.05
C LEU A 58 -9.04 11.69 21.20
N PRO A 59 -7.92 11.02 21.54
CA PRO A 59 -7.30 10.01 20.66
C PRO A 59 -8.23 8.86 20.28
N GLN A 60 -9.11 8.45 21.20
CA GLN A 60 -10.04 7.34 21.03
C GLN A 60 -11.36 7.73 20.35
N HIS A 61 -11.61 9.02 20.12
CA HIS A 61 -12.85 9.45 19.47
C HIS A 61 -12.88 8.93 18.03
N GLN A 62 -13.97 8.25 17.69
CA GLN A 62 -14.18 7.69 16.36
C GLN A 62 -14.82 8.73 15.45
N MET A 63 -14.34 8.77 14.21
CA MET A 63 -14.94 9.53 13.13
C MET A 63 -15.29 8.61 11.98
N VAL A 64 -16.40 8.94 11.32
CA VAL A 64 -16.81 8.32 10.06
C VAL A 64 -16.05 8.97 8.91
N ASN A 65 -15.37 8.16 8.11
CA ASN A 65 -14.61 8.52 6.91
C ASN A 65 -15.06 7.64 5.76
N LYS A 66 -16.23 7.96 5.22
CA LYS A 66 -16.81 7.20 4.12
C LYS A 66 -16.03 7.41 2.83
N LEU A 67 -15.55 6.33 2.23
CA LEU A 67 -14.99 6.34 0.87
C LEU A 67 -16.11 6.35 -0.15
N ASP A 68 -15.90 7.06 -1.27
CA ASP A 68 -16.79 6.94 -2.43
C ASP A 68 -16.53 5.60 -3.12
N CYS A 69 -17.49 4.69 -2.99
CA CYS A 69 -17.45 3.37 -3.61
C CYS A 69 -17.20 3.42 -5.12
N LYS A 70 -17.59 4.50 -5.81
CA LYS A 70 -17.39 4.66 -7.26
C LYS A 70 -15.93 4.81 -7.65
N LEU A 71 -15.06 5.14 -6.70
CA LEU A 71 -13.61 5.28 -6.92
C LEU A 71 -12.85 3.97 -6.60
N ILE A 72 -13.54 2.97 -6.04
CA ILE A 72 -12.92 1.71 -5.61
C ILE A 72 -12.63 0.80 -6.82
N SER A 73 -13.62 0.59 -7.67
CA SER A 73 -13.54 -0.25 -8.87
C SER A 73 -14.53 0.26 -9.92
N ARG A 74 -14.27 0.00 -11.20
CA ARG A 74 -15.22 0.23 -12.30
C ARG A 74 -16.38 -0.79 -12.30
N ASP A 75 -16.25 -1.92 -11.61
CA ASP A 75 -17.27 -2.97 -11.57
C ASP A 75 -18.40 -2.61 -10.58
N PRO A 76 -19.65 -2.40 -11.05
CA PRO A 76 -20.77 -2.05 -10.18
C PRO A 76 -21.11 -3.16 -9.17
N VAL A 77 -20.81 -4.42 -9.46
CA VAL A 77 -21.03 -5.54 -8.52
C VAL A 77 -20.09 -5.40 -7.32
N VAL A 78 -18.83 -5.02 -7.56
CA VAL A 78 -17.84 -4.79 -6.51
C VAL A 78 -18.22 -3.57 -5.67
N GLN A 79 -18.72 -2.51 -6.31
CA GLN A 79 -19.23 -1.32 -5.59
C GLN A 79 -20.37 -1.69 -4.66
N GLN A 80 -21.32 -2.52 -5.12
CA GLN A 80 -22.43 -2.99 -4.31
C GLN A 80 -21.94 -3.86 -3.14
N GLN A 81 -21.06 -4.83 -3.40
CA GLN A 81 -20.45 -5.67 -2.37
C GLN A 81 -19.74 -4.85 -1.30
N PHE A 82 -18.99 -3.81 -1.70
CA PHE A 82 -18.32 -2.90 -0.76
C PHE A 82 -19.31 -2.16 0.15
N LEU A 83 -20.48 -1.75 -0.37
CA LEU A 83 -21.50 -1.05 0.41
C LEU A 83 -22.30 -1.98 1.32
N GLU A 84 -22.44 -3.26 0.95
CA GLU A 84 -23.23 -4.25 1.67
C GLU A 84 -22.40 -5.07 2.68
N ASP A 85 -21.07 -4.99 2.64
CA ASP A 85 -20.18 -5.71 3.55
C ASP A 85 -20.21 -5.11 4.97
N GLU A 86 -20.83 -5.83 5.91
CA GLU A 86 -20.93 -5.44 7.32
C GLU A 86 -19.57 -5.33 8.03
N LEU A 87 -18.53 -5.98 7.51
CA LEU A 87 -17.17 -5.89 8.06
C LEU A 87 -16.40 -4.69 7.49
N CYS A 88 -16.86 -4.11 6.38
CA CYS A 88 -16.27 -2.94 5.74
C CYS A 88 -16.77 -1.65 6.40
N HIS A 89 -16.41 -1.43 7.66
CA HIS A 89 -16.79 -0.21 8.38
C HIS A 89 -15.97 1.01 7.92
N ASP A 90 -16.56 2.20 8.04
CA ASP A 90 -15.97 3.47 7.63
C ASP A 90 -15.48 4.31 8.83
N THR A 91 -15.18 3.67 9.96
CA THR A 91 -14.77 4.36 11.19
C THR A 91 -13.27 4.29 11.45
N GLY A 92 -12.69 5.41 11.87
CA GLY A 92 -11.31 5.50 12.35
C GLY A 92 -11.19 6.37 13.59
N THR A 93 -10.30 6.03 14.52
CA THR A 93 -10.01 6.90 15.66
C THR A 93 -9.19 8.10 15.23
N LEU A 94 -9.34 9.24 15.92
CA LEU A 94 -8.56 10.44 15.62
C LEU A 94 -7.05 10.19 15.70
N GLU A 95 -6.59 9.38 16.66
CA GLU A 95 -5.19 8.97 16.74
C GLU A 95 -4.76 8.14 15.51
N GLY A 96 -5.56 7.15 15.11
CA GLY A 96 -5.28 6.31 13.96
C GLY A 96 -5.20 7.11 12.66
N LEU A 97 -6.13 8.04 12.45
CA LEU A 97 -6.16 8.93 11.29
C LEU A 97 -4.98 9.90 11.28
N SER A 98 -4.65 10.50 12.43
CA SER A 98 -3.47 11.36 12.55
C SER A 98 -2.19 10.59 12.24
N GLY A 99 -2.03 9.39 12.81
CA GLY A 99 -0.87 8.53 12.56
C GLY A 99 -0.79 8.06 11.11
N MET A 100 -1.91 7.78 10.45
CA MET A 100 -1.99 7.51 9.02
C MET A 100 -1.49 8.72 8.21
N LEU A 101 -1.99 9.93 8.47
CA LEU A 101 -1.58 11.16 7.77
C LEU A 101 -0.09 11.47 7.94
N ASP A 102 0.48 11.23 9.12
CA ASP A 102 1.91 11.42 9.38
C ASP A 102 2.77 10.44 8.56
N ARG A 103 2.38 9.16 8.56
CA ARG A 103 3.00 8.09 7.78
C ARG A 103 2.97 8.39 6.28
N THR A 104 1.80 8.73 5.73
CA THR A 104 1.62 9.15 4.34
C THR A 104 2.44 10.41 4.01
N GLY A 105 2.47 11.40 4.91
CA GLY A 105 3.31 12.59 4.76
C GLY A 105 4.80 12.28 4.69
N HIS A 106 5.30 11.31 5.47
CA HIS A 106 6.69 10.89 5.43
C HIS A 106 7.05 10.17 4.12
N LEU A 107 6.15 9.35 3.60
CA LEU A 107 6.32 8.66 2.31
C LEU A 107 6.35 9.66 1.14
N SER A 108 5.36 10.54 1.05
CA SER A 108 5.23 11.53 -0.04
C SER A 108 6.39 12.52 -0.08
N THR A 109 6.83 13.04 1.08
CA THR A 109 7.93 14.01 1.17
C THR A 109 9.32 13.38 1.03
N GLY A 110 9.42 12.06 0.88
CA GLY A 110 10.69 11.34 0.69
C GLY A 110 11.56 11.28 1.94
N LYS A 111 10.99 11.48 3.13
CA LYS A 111 11.65 11.25 4.43
C LYS A 111 11.96 9.77 4.66
N VAL A 112 11.13 8.89 4.10
CA VAL A 112 11.34 7.44 4.12
C VAL A 112 12.33 7.06 3.03
N LYS A 113 13.42 6.38 3.40
CA LYS A 113 14.43 5.84 2.48
C LYS A 113 14.38 4.32 2.55
N ILE A 114 14.30 3.68 1.39
CA ILE A 114 14.27 2.22 1.26
C ILE A 114 15.48 1.81 0.43
N GLY A 115 16.44 1.17 1.11
CA GLY A 115 17.66 0.64 0.49
C GLY A 115 17.49 -0.78 -0.05
N ASP A 116 18.55 -1.29 -0.66
CA ASP A 116 18.66 -2.69 -1.11
C ASP A 116 19.17 -3.59 0.03
N ASN A 117 18.44 -3.63 1.15
CA ASN A 117 18.81 -4.37 2.36
C ASN A 117 17.58 -4.83 3.19
N ALA A 118 16.40 -4.82 2.58
CA ALA A 118 15.15 -5.22 3.19
C ALA A 118 14.68 -6.52 2.54
N GLY A 119 15.22 -7.65 2.96
CA GLY A 119 14.79 -8.95 2.45
C GLY A 119 15.83 -10.05 2.62
N GLU A 120 15.45 -11.26 2.22
CA GLU A 120 16.32 -12.43 2.19
C GLU A 120 17.62 -12.17 1.43
N GLY A 121 18.74 -12.55 2.05
CA GLY A 121 20.08 -12.33 1.51
C GLY A 121 20.52 -10.86 1.54
N GLY A 122 19.81 -10.00 2.28
CA GLY A 122 20.06 -8.57 2.27
C GLY A 122 19.66 -7.92 0.94
N VAL A 123 18.68 -8.49 0.22
CA VAL A 123 18.23 -7.98 -1.08
C VAL A 123 16.78 -7.55 -0.98
N THR A 124 16.49 -6.31 -1.38
CA THR A 124 15.11 -5.82 -1.46
C THR A 124 14.52 -6.20 -2.81
N ARG A 125 13.40 -6.92 -2.79
CA ARG A 125 12.62 -7.27 -3.98
C ARG A 125 11.25 -6.64 -3.86
N VAL A 126 10.89 -5.72 -4.74
CA VAL A 126 9.64 -4.97 -4.62
C VAL A 126 8.93 -4.80 -5.96
N TRP A 127 7.62 -4.98 -5.92
CA TRP A 127 6.72 -4.73 -7.03
C TRP A 127 5.60 -3.80 -6.58
N ILE A 128 5.39 -2.73 -7.33
CA ILE A 128 4.34 -1.76 -7.09
C ILE A 128 3.42 -1.74 -8.30
N ALA A 129 2.14 -2.00 -8.09
CA ALA A 129 1.09 -1.90 -9.08
C ALA A 129 0.15 -0.76 -8.73
N HIS A 130 -0.21 0.06 -9.71
CA HIS A 130 -1.11 1.19 -9.49
C HIS A 130 -1.91 1.52 -10.76
N GLY A 131 -3.22 1.73 -10.60
CA GLY A 131 -4.10 2.19 -11.68
C GLY A 131 -3.95 3.69 -11.93
N ASP A 132 -3.80 4.11 -13.18
CA ASP A 132 -3.58 5.54 -13.48
C ASP A 132 -4.85 6.41 -13.35
N LYS A 133 -6.01 5.77 -13.08
CA LYS A 133 -7.29 6.41 -12.77
C LYS A 133 -7.74 6.18 -11.33
N ASP A 134 -6.84 5.81 -10.43
CA ASP A 134 -7.12 5.75 -8.99
C ASP A 134 -7.52 7.14 -8.47
N GLY A 135 -8.80 7.27 -8.08
CA GLY A 135 -9.37 8.49 -7.51
C GLY A 135 -9.21 8.60 -5.98
N ILE A 136 -8.60 7.62 -5.32
CA ILE A 136 -8.42 7.56 -3.87
C ILE A 136 -6.97 7.86 -3.51
N THR A 137 -6.03 7.08 -4.06
CA THR A 137 -4.59 7.25 -3.80
C THR A 137 -3.88 7.82 -5.01
N ASN A 138 -2.75 8.50 -4.76
CA ASN A 138 -2.04 9.21 -5.80
C ASN A 138 -1.09 8.30 -6.58
N TYR A 139 -1.48 7.98 -7.82
CA TYR A 139 -0.64 7.26 -8.79
C TYR A 139 0.76 7.89 -8.95
N HIS A 140 0.82 9.20 -9.19
CA HIS A 140 2.10 9.89 -9.43
C HIS A 140 3.00 9.89 -8.19
N ALA A 141 2.42 10.01 -6.99
CA ALA A 141 3.19 9.91 -5.75
C ALA A 141 3.78 8.50 -5.56
N SER A 142 3.03 7.45 -5.88
CA SER A 142 3.51 6.07 -5.85
C SER A 142 4.64 5.84 -6.85
N LYS A 143 4.49 6.36 -8.07
CA LYS A 143 5.54 6.28 -9.11
C LYS A 143 6.82 7.01 -8.67
N ALA A 144 6.69 8.24 -8.18
CA ALA A 144 7.82 9.02 -7.67
C ALA A 144 8.49 8.35 -6.46
N LEU A 145 7.73 7.67 -5.59
CA LEU A 145 8.28 6.89 -4.50
C LEU A 145 9.04 5.67 -5.03
N ALA A 146 8.48 4.94 -5.99
CA ALA A 146 9.14 3.81 -6.63
C ALA A 146 10.49 4.24 -7.23
N ASP A 147 10.54 5.37 -7.93
CA ASP A 147 11.78 5.92 -8.50
C ASP A 147 12.86 6.17 -7.43
N ARG A 148 12.47 6.53 -6.19
CA ARG A 148 13.40 6.75 -5.06
C ARG A 148 13.87 5.48 -4.34
N ILE A 149 13.22 4.33 -4.54
CA ILE A 149 13.66 3.07 -3.91
C ILE A 149 14.97 2.62 -4.56
N GLU A 150 16.00 2.33 -3.76
CA GLU A 150 17.36 2.00 -4.24
C GLU A 150 17.57 0.49 -4.51
N ALA A 151 16.50 -0.30 -4.44
CA ALA A 151 16.51 -1.73 -4.73
C ALA A 151 16.82 -2.03 -6.20
N LYS A 152 17.65 -3.05 -6.44
CA LYS A 152 17.99 -3.52 -7.80
C LYS A 152 16.84 -4.31 -8.43
N ASP A 153 16.17 -5.14 -7.63
CA ASP A 153 14.99 -5.91 -8.05
C ASP A 153 13.72 -5.13 -7.72
N LYS A 154 13.42 -4.15 -8.58
CA LYS A 154 12.29 -3.23 -8.42
C LYS A 154 11.51 -3.11 -9.71
N GLU A 155 10.19 -3.18 -9.59
CA GLU A 155 9.27 -2.96 -10.71
C GLU A 155 8.12 -2.05 -10.28
N PHE A 156 7.76 -1.11 -11.15
CA PHE A 156 6.53 -0.31 -11.05
C PHE A 156 5.68 -0.59 -12.29
N LYS A 157 4.52 -1.20 -12.09
CA LYS A 157 3.57 -1.54 -13.16
C LYS A 157 2.37 -0.61 -13.13
N THR A 158 2.18 0.09 -14.24
CA THR A 158 0.99 0.95 -14.45
C THR A 158 -0.11 0.12 -15.09
N TYR A 159 -1.31 0.25 -14.55
CA TYR A 159 -2.52 -0.34 -15.12
C TYR A 159 -3.39 0.77 -15.69
N GLU A 160 -3.30 0.99 -17.00
CA GLU A 160 -3.99 2.07 -17.71
C GLU A 160 -5.51 1.90 -17.67
N GLY A 161 -6.22 2.90 -17.17
CA GLY A 161 -7.67 2.93 -17.01
C GLY A 161 -8.20 2.31 -15.71
N TYR A 162 -7.34 1.74 -14.87
CA TYR A 162 -7.77 1.02 -13.66
C TYR A 162 -7.92 1.98 -12.48
N TYR A 163 -8.84 1.65 -11.56
CA TYR A 163 -9.13 2.39 -10.34
C TYR A 163 -8.32 1.81 -9.15
N HIS A 164 -8.82 1.98 -7.92
CA HIS A 164 -8.08 1.73 -6.70
C HIS A 164 -7.81 0.24 -6.42
N ARG A 165 -8.83 -0.63 -6.54
CA ARG A 165 -8.72 -2.09 -6.32
C ARG A 165 -8.53 -2.82 -7.64
N LEU A 166 -7.27 -2.97 -8.04
CA LEU A 166 -6.88 -3.65 -9.29
C LEU A 166 -7.37 -5.10 -9.33
N HIS A 167 -7.35 -5.78 -8.18
CA HIS A 167 -7.83 -7.16 -8.06
C HIS A 167 -9.34 -7.31 -8.24
N ASP A 168 -10.11 -6.23 -8.15
CA ASP A 168 -11.56 -6.21 -8.28
C ASP A 168 -12.06 -5.40 -9.48
N GLU A 169 -11.19 -5.14 -10.45
CA GLU A 169 -11.61 -4.58 -11.73
C GLU A 169 -12.53 -5.58 -12.51
N PRO A 170 -13.35 -5.10 -13.47
CA PRO A 170 -14.14 -6.00 -14.30
C PRO A 170 -13.21 -6.89 -15.13
N LYS A 171 -13.76 -7.98 -15.68
CA LYS A 171 -13.00 -8.82 -16.61
C LYS A 171 -12.83 -8.11 -17.96
N PRO A 172 -11.69 -8.27 -18.65
CA PRO A 172 -10.55 -9.14 -18.30
C PRO A 172 -9.50 -8.53 -17.34
N GLU A 173 -9.63 -7.27 -16.97
CA GLU A 173 -8.60 -6.49 -16.27
C GLU A 173 -8.11 -7.09 -14.95
N LYS A 174 -9.01 -7.56 -14.08
CA LYS A 174 -8.57 -8.23 -12.84
C LYS A 174 -7.75 -9.49 -13.08
N GLU A 175 -8.01 -10.22 -14.16
CA GLU A 175 -7.27 -11.44 -14.48
C GLU A 175 -5.84 -11.11 -14.92
N ILE A 176 -5.65 -9.97 -15.60
CA ILE A 176 -4.31 -9.45 -15.94
C ILE A 176 -3.53 -9.18 -14.65
N PHE A 177 -4.12 -8.41 -13.72
CA PHE A 177 -3.47 -8.12 -12.43
C PHE A 177 -3.11 -9.40 -11.65
N VAL A 178 -4.05 -10.34 -11.52
CA VAL A 178 -3.82 -11.60 -10.79
C VAL A 178 -2.70 -12.43 -11.44
N ASN A 179 -2.68 -12.51 -12.77
CA ASN A 179 -1.63 -13.25 -13.50
C ASN A 179 -0.26 -12.61 -13.34
N ASP A 180 -0.18 -11.28 -13.32
CA ASP A 180 1.06 -10.54 -13.08
C ASP A 180 1.60 -10.78 -11.68
N VAL A 181 0.72 -10.70 -10.66
CA VAL A 181 1.08 -11.01 -9.26
C VAL A 181 1.61 -12.44 -9.16
N ALA A 182 0.89 -13.42 -9.72
CA ALA A 182 1.31 -14.81 -9.70
C ALA A 182 2.66 -15.02 -10.39
N SER A 183 2.85 -14.42 -11.56
CA SER A 183 4.09 -14.50 -12.33
C SER A 183 5.28 -13.90 -11.57
N TRP A 184 5.06 -12.75 -10.92
CA TRP A 184 6.09 -12.08 -10.12
C TRP A 184 6.54 -12.92 -8.93
N ILE A 185 5.58 -13.55 -8.22
CA ILE A 185 5.84 -14.48 -7.12
C ILE A 185 6.61 -15.69 -7.62
N LEU A 186 6.07 -16.40 -8.61
CA LEU A 186 6.62 -17.68 -9.09
C LEU A 186 8.05 -17.53 -9.60
N THR A 187 8.36 -16.45 -10.32
CA THR A 187 9.73 -16.14 -10.80
C THR A 187 10.73 -16.02 -9.64
N ARG A 188 10.26 -15.65 -8.45
CA ARG A 188 11.08 -15.48 -7.24
C ARG A 188 10.93 -16.63 -6.26
N SER A 189 10.24 -17.71 -6.59
CA SER A 189 10.07 -18.89 -5.73
C SER A 189 10.88 -20.11 -6.16
N VAL A 190 11.77 -19.98 -7.16
CA VAL A 190 12.43 -21.12 -7.83
C VAL A 190 13.64 -21.71 -7.09
N ASP A 191 14.34 -20.94 -6.26
CA ASP A 191 15.47 -21.45 -5.46
C ASP A 191 15.03 -21.73 -4.01
N PRO A 192 15.26 -22.94 -3.48
CA PRO A 192 15.04 -23.20 -2.06
C PRO A 192 15.94 -22.29 -1.23
N VAL A 193 15.39 -21.71 -0.16
CA VAL A 193 16.17 -21.03 0.89
C VAL A 193 17.32 -21.96 1.26
N GLN A 194 18.56 -21.50 1.13
CA GLN A 194 19.71 -22.19 1.72
C GLN A 194 19.51 -22.13 3.24
N VAL A 195 18.80 -23.13 3.77
CA VAL A 195 18.63 -23.32 5.21
C VAL A 195 19.98 -23.80 5.71
N ASP A 196 20.84 -22.86 6.05
CA ASP A 196 21.93 -23.16 6.97
C ASP A 196 21.25 -23.73 8.22
N GLY A 197 21.58 -24.98 8.59
CA GLY A 197 20.74 -25.98 9.29
C GLY A 197 20.16 -25.64 10.68
N SER A 198 20.04 -24.36 11.01
CA SER A 198 19.21 -23.82 12.06
C SER A 198 17.73 -24.13 11.79
N LYS A 199 17.16 -24.97 12.67
CA LYS A 199 15.74 -25.29 12.71
C LYS A 199 14.89 -24.01 12.73
N PRO A 200 13.72 -23.99 12.06
CA PRO A 200 12.77 -22.91 12.22
C PRO A 200 12.37 -22.80 13.70
N LYS A 201 12.57 -21.61 14.28
CA LYS A 201 12.01 -21.23 15.58
C LYS A 201 10.65 -20.58 15.33
N LEU A 202 9.67 -21.40 14.97
CA LEU A 202 8.25 -21.08 15.12
C LEU A 202 7.63 -22.17 16.00
#